data_AF-A0A3D9YXB0-F1
#
_entry.id   AF-A0A3D9YXB0-F1
#
_cell.length_a   1.000
_cell.length_b   1.000
_cell.length_c   1.000
_cell.angle_alpha   90.00
_cell.angle_beta   90.00
_cell.angle_gamma   90.00
#
_symmetry.space_group_name_H-M   'P 1'
#
loop_
_entity.id
_entity.type
_entity.pdbx_description
1 polymer ?
#
loop_
_entity_poly.entity_id
_entity_poly.type
_entity_poly.pdbx_seq_one_letter_code
_entity_poly.pdbx_strand_id
1 'polypeptide(L)' 'MSTKLNRPREIIEFCLAPLGISEKSEAYKEAFRRLEHVIKTFQLAAAREKQPVSVDFTHINTITIDERAHGDE' A
#
# COMPACT_ATOMS: atom_id res chain seq x y z
N MET A 1 -5.79 -14.74 -9.53
CA MET A 1 -4.42 -14.31 -9.15
C MET A 1 -4.44 -13.96 -7.67
N SER A 2 -3.67 -14.65 -6.83
CA SER A 2 -3.65 -14.39 -5.39
C SER A 2 -2.86 -13.11 -5.13
N THR A 3 -3.54 -11.96 -5.18
CA THR A 3 -3.03 -10.60 -4.96
C THR A 3 -2.85 -10.31 -3.47
N LYS A 4 -2.22 -11.22 -2.72
CA LYS A 4 -1.78 -10.90 -1.37
C LYS A 4 -0.34 -10.41 -1.45
N LEU A 5 -0.16 -9.09 -1.43
CA LEU A 5 1.12 -8.41 -1.23
C LEU A 5 1.64 -8.74 0.17
N ASN A 6 2.16 -9.96 0.35
CA ASN A 6 2.69 -10.42 1.64
C ASN A 6 4.15 -10.01 1.82
N ARG A 7 4.82 -9.55 0.76
CA ARG A 7 6.23 -9.19 0.81
C ARG A 7 6.40 -7.67 0.83
N PRO A 8 7.16 -7.11 1.79
CA PRO A 8 7.43 -5.67 1.88
C PRO A 8 7.94 -5.08 0.56
N ARG A 9 8.76 -5.81 -0.20
CA ARG A 9 9.30 -5.34 -1.49
C ARG A 9 8.21 -5.03 -2.50
N GLU A 10 7.26 -5.94 -2.69
CA GLU A 10 6.18 -5.79 -3.67
C GLU A 10 5.28 -4.59 -3.33
N ILE A 11 5.06 -4.34 -2.03
CA ILE A 11 4.32 -3.16 -1.54
C ILE A 11 5.07 -1.87 -1.90
N ILE A 12 6.38 -1.84 -1.65
CA ILE A 12 7.21 -0.66 -1.95
C ILE A 12 7.28 -0.42 -3.46
N GLU A 13 7.49 -1.47 -4.26
CA GLU A 13 7.50 -1.40 -5.73
C GLU A 13 6.16 -0.88 -6.27
N PHE A 14 5.04 -1.36 -5.73
CA PHE A 14 3.71 -0.85 -6.07
C PHE A 14 3.55 0.64 -5.75
N CYS A 15 3.99 1.09 -4.57
CA CYS A 15 3.91 2.49 -4.17
C CYS A 15 4.83 3.41 -4.98
N LEU A 16 5.96 2.91 -5.47
CA LEU A 16 6.93 3.70 -6.24
C LEU A 16 6.64 3.69 -7.75
N ALA A 17 5.93 2.69 -8.26
CA ALA A 17 5.55 2.59 -9.67
C ALA A 17 4.90 3.87 -10.28
N PRO A 18 3.89 4.51 -9.65
CA PRO A 18 3.25 5.70 -10.23
C PRO A 18 4.15 6.94 -10.27
N LEU A 19 5.26 6.95 -9.53
CA LEU A 19 6.19 8.08 -9.52
C LEU A 19 7.13 8.10 -10.74
N GLY A 20 7.16 7.02 -11.54
CA GLY A 20 7.99 6.94 -12.74
C GLY A 20 9.50 7.06 -12.49
N ILE A 21 9.94 6.79 -11.26
CA ILE A 21 11.35 6.92 -10.86
C ILE A 21 12.12 5.68 -11.31
N SER A 22 13.26 5.88 -11.98
CA SER A 22 14.13 4.76 -12.36
C SER A 22 14.66 4.02 -11.15
N GLU A 23 14.53 2.68 -11.16
CA GLU A 23 15.01 1.79 -10.08
C GLU A 23 16.52 1.90 -9.82
N LYS A 24 17.27 2.35 -10.83
CA LYS A 24 18.73 2.52 -10.76
C LYS A 24 19.13 3.86 -10.13
N SER A 25 18.20 4.79 -9.99
CA SER A 25 18.48 6.10 -9.40
C SER A 25 18.77 5.98 -7.90
N GLU A 26 19.64 6.84 -7.39
CA GLU A 26 19.91 6.90 -5.95
C GLU A 26 18.67 7.29 -5.15
N ALA A 27 17.81 8.16 -5.72
CA ALA A 27 16.54 8.53 -5.13
C ALA A 27 15.63 7.31 -4.89
N TYR A 28 15.52 6.41 -5.87
CA TYR A 28 14.75 5.17 -5.72
C TYR A 28 15.34 4.27 -4.64
N LYS A 29 16.66 4.02 -4.68
CA LYS A 29 17.34 3.14 -3.71
C LYS A 29 17.20 3.66 -2.28
N GLU A 30 17.27 4.97 -2.10
CA GLU A 30 17.13 5.59 -0.79
C GLU A 30 15.68 5.54 -0.29
N ALA A 31 14.71 5.87 -1.15
CA ALA A 31 13.29 5.73 -0.82
C ALA A 31 12.95 4.28 -0.46
N PHE A 32 13.43 3.31 -1.24
CA PHE A 32 13.23 1.89 -1.00
C PHE A 32 13.79 1.47 0.36
N ARG A 33 15.03 1.84 0.69
CA ARG A 33 15.65 1.51 1.99
C ARG A 33 14.87 2.11 3.17
N ARG A 34 14.45 3.38 3.06
CA ARG A 34 13.69 4.06 4.11
C ARG A 34 12.33 3.40 4.32
N LEU A 35 11.60 3.11 3.23
CA LEU A 35 10.30 2.45 3.29
C LEU A 35 10.41 1.02 3.81
N GLU A 36 11.45 0.28 3.42
CA GLU A 36 11.68 -1.07 3.94
C GLU A 36 11.89 -1.05 5.46
N HIS A 37 12.68 -0.10 5.96
CA HIS A 37 12.89 0.06 7.40
C HIS A 37 11.59 0.39 8.12
N VAL A 38 10.79 1.33 7.60
CA VAL A 38 9.50 1.72 8.20
C VAL A 38 8.53 0.54 8.25
N ILE A 39 8.37 -0.20 7.16
CA ILE A 39 7.45 -1.34 7.09
C ILE A 39 7.87 -2.42 8.10
N LYS A 40 9.17 -2.74 8.19
CA LYS A 40 9.67 -3.72 9.17
C LYS A 40 9.42 -3.26 10.61
N THR A 41 9.71 -2.00 10.92
CA THR A 41 9.50 -1.43 12.26
C THR A 41 8.01 -1.40 12.62
N PHE A 42 7.15 -1.04 11.68
CA PHE A 42 5.70 -1.05 11.86
C PHE A 42 5.18 -2.47 12.08
N GLN A 43 5.60 -3.44 11.27
CA GLN A 43 5.22 -4.86 11.45
C GLN A 43 5.67 -5.40 12.82
N LEU A 44 6.87 -5.02 13.27
CA LEU A 44 7.36 -5.39 14.60
C LEU A 44 6.51 -4.78 15.72
N ALA A 45 6.15 -3.49 15.59
CA ALA A 45 5.30 -2.81 16.55
C ALA A 45 3.88 -3.41 16.59
N ALA A 46 3.27 -3.63 15.44
CA ALA A 46 1.96 -4.26 15.32
C ALA A 46 1.94 -5.68 15.93
N ALA A 47 3.00 -6.46 15.69
CA ALA A 47 3.16 -7.79 16.29
C ALA A 47 3.26 -7.72 17.83
N ARG A 48 3.99 -6.74 18.38
CA ARG A 48 4.08 -6.51 19.82
C ARG A 48 2.73 -6.17 20.45
N GLU A 49 1.92 -5.37 19.76
CA GLU A 49 0.59 -4.95 20.24
C GLU A 49 -0.52 -5.96 19.92
N LYS A 50 -0.18 -7.12 19.32
CA LYS A 50 -1.14 -8.13 18.85
C LYS A 50 -2.20 -7.53 17.92
N GLN A 51 -1.87 -6.47 17.20
CA GLN A 51 -2.79 -5.87 16.24
C GLN A 51 -2.92 -6.78 15.02
N PRO A 52 -4.16 -7.04 14.54
CA PRO A 52 -4.35 -7.81 13.33
C PRO A 52 -3.76 -7.06 12.13
N VAL A 53 -2.89 -7.72 11.37
CA VAL A 53 -2.30 -7.20 10.12
C VAL A 53 -3.33 -7.19 8.97
N SER A 54 -4.47 -7.87 9.16
CA SER A 54 -5.59 -7.83 8.23
C SER A 54 -6.35 -6.51 8.39
N VAL A 55 -6.43 -5.75 7.30
CA VAL A 55 -7.36 -4.63 7.18
C VAL A 55 -8.78 -5.19 7.20
N ASP A 56 -9.58 -4.80 8.19
CA ASP A 56 -10.99 -5.14 8.26
C ASP A 56 -11.81 -4.20 7.36
N PHE A 57 -12.35 -4.76 6.28
CA PHE A 57 -13.20 -4.02 5.34
C PHE A 57 -14.67 -4.01 5.73
N THR A 58 -15.06 -4.64 6.84
CA THR A 58 -16.46 -4.72 7.29
C THR A 58 -17.09 -3.34 7.48
N HIS A 59 -16.26 -2.33 7.81
CA HIS A 59 -16.69 -0.96 8.08
C HIS A 59 -16.32 0.03 6.97
N ILE A 60 -15.90 -0.43 5.79
CA ILE A 60 -15.59 0.49 4.69
C ILE A 60 -16.90 1.12 4.18
N ASN A 61 -17.01 2.44 4.26
CA ASN A 61 -18.14 3.15 3.66
C ASN A 61 -18.10 2.89 2.15
N THR A 62 -19.08 2.15 1.66
CA THR A 62 -19.27 1.94 0.22
C THR A 62 -19.66 3.29 -0.35
N ILE A 63 -18.74 3.93 -1.07
CA ILE A 63 -19.08 5.07 -1.91
C ILE A 63 -19.84 4.46 -3.09
N THR A 64 -21.16 4.35 -2.99
CA THR A 64 -22.00 4.02 -4.14
C THR A 64 -21.85 5.18 -5.10
N ILE A 65 -21.07 5.01 -6.16
CA ILE A 65 -21.05 5.96 -7.26
C ILE A 65 -22.44 5.88 -7.87
N ASP A 66 -23.28 6.86 -7.58
CA ASP A 66 -24.59 6.99 -8.21
C ASP A 66 -24.34 7.42 -9.66
N GLU A 67 -24.38 6.45 -10.59
CA GLU A 67 -24.19 6.70 -12.03
C GLU A 67 -25.20 7.72 -12.59
N ARG A 68 -26.32 8.01 -11.90
CA ARG A 68 -27.30 9.03 -12.31
C ARG A 68 -26.82 10.47 -12.04
N ALA A 69 -25.78 10.65 -11.23
CA ALA A 69 -25.12 11.94 -11.05
C ALA A 69 -24.07 12.22 -12.15
N HIS A 70 -23.74 11.23 -12.97
CA HIS A 70 -22.96 11.39 -14.19
C HIS A 70 -23.95 11.65 -15.32
N GLY A 71 -24.34 12.93 -15.47
CA GLY A 71 -25.38 13.38 -16.38
C GLY A 71 -25.08 13.15 -17.86
N ASP A 72 -25.27 11.91 -18.32
CA ASP A 72 -25.55 11.58 -19.71
C ASP A 72 -27.07 11.32 -19.86
N GLU A 73 -27.85 12.40 -19.77
CA GLU A 73 -29.11 12.60 -20.51
C GLU A 73 -29.14 14.02 -21.09
#